data_AF-A0A9P5X3L9-F1
#
_entry.id   AF-A0A9P5X3L9-F1
#
_cell.length_a   1.000
_cell.length_b   1.000
_cell.length_c   1.000
_cell.angle_alpha   90.00
_cell.angle_beta   90.00
_cell.angle_gamma   90.00
#
_symmetry.space_group_name_H-M   'P 1'
#
loop_
_entity.id
_entity.type
_entity.pdbx_description
1 polymer ?
#
loop_
_entity_poly.entity_id
_entity_poly.type
_entity_poly.pdbx_seq_one_letter_code
_entity_poly.pdbx_strand_id
1 'polypeptide(L)'
;MRILGLLIAHPYEHLCFDNQARFLGLDRGTFYQSIQHLHSVVRIPSTDECGIVPLGFFTRSFCDFLIDPNRSGKYWLCKEALEYDFVLQCLHWLENDDGSPSDKAVIEFSALFVWKTCYELSGGFVPALISRLEGFDFSRLKQAHTIRTRYALLIGNFGEFLRWLYSLGSIRNKSLISVVQEVSQEEAPRPVHNELQAWHWVESPHDYIASFNLDLGTPQFPLTLKLRLGKLSHVYILVEVDDCYKVWKSPVLCSADTDADVVDLRRGETII
;
A
#
# COMPACT_ATOMS: atom_id res chain seq x y z
N MET A 1 18.17 7.48 -15.58
CA MET A 1 17.04 8.26 -15.02
C MET A 1 16.43 7.65 -13.77
N ARG A 2 16.19 6.32 -13.70
CA ARG A 2 15.58 5.67 -12.52
C ARG A 2 16.27 5.96 -11.17
N ILE A 3 17.61 6.02 -11.15
CA ILE A 3 18.37 6.35 -9.94
C ILE A 3 17.98 7.74 -9.38
N LEU A 4 17.97 8.76 -10.24
CA LEU A 4 17.54 10.11 -9.85
C LEU A 4 16.04 10.16 -9.54
N GLY A 5 15.24 9.36 -10.25
CA GLY A 5 13.82 9.20 -9.99
C GLY A 5 13.52 8.74 -8.57
N LEU A 6 14.25 7.73 -8.09
CA LEU A 6 14.15 7.24 -6.71
C LEU A 6 14.46 8.35 -5.70
N LEU A 7 15.52 9.13 -5.94
CA LEU A 7 15.89 10.26 -5.09
C LEU A 7 14.86 11.40 -5.10
N ILE A 8 14.13 11.58 -6.19
CA ILE A 8 13.11 12.63 -6.30
C ILE A 8 11.81 12.19 -5.64
N ALA A 9 11.36 10.95 -5.91
CA ALA A 9 10.11 10.42 -5.37
C ALA A 9 10.21 10.22 -3.85
N HIS A 10 11.34 9.74 -3.36
CA HIS A 10 11.54 9.42 -1.94
C HIS A 10 12.91 9.94 -1.44
N PRO A 11 13.05 11.27 -1.24
CA PRO A 11 14.33 11.94 -1.04
C PRO A 11 15.10 11.63 0.26
N TYR A 12 14.62 10.73 1.15
CA TYR A 12 15.22 10.57 2.48
C TYR A 12 15.26 9.13 3.04
N GLU A 13 16.43 8.79 3.60
CA GLU A 13 16.79 7.90 4.73
C GLU A 13 16.33 6.44 4.83
N HIS A 14 15.47 5.94 3.97
CA HIS A 14 14.90 4.61 4.23
C HIS A 14 15.74 3.44 3.73
N LEU A 15 16.59 3.67 2.72
CA LEU A 15 17.49 2.66 2.18
C LEU A 15 18.92 3.21 2.11
N CYS A 16 19.88 2.46 2.69
CA CYS A 16 21.30 2.69 2.43
C CYS A 16 21.62 2.48 0.95
N PHE A 17 22.79 2.96 0.51
CA PHE A 17 23.24 2.87 -0.89
C PHE A 17 23.10 1.47 -1.49
N ASP A 18 23.55 0.44 -0.78
CA ASP A 18 23.50 -0.94 -1.27
C ASP A 18 22.06 -1.43 -1.45
N ASN A 19 21.15 -1.04 -0.55
CA ASN A 19 19.74 -1.39 -0.67
C ASN A 19 19.03 -0.58 -1.77
N GLN A 20 19.47 0.65 -2.07
CA GLN A 20 18.96 1.41 -3.21
C GLN A 20 19.40 0.78 -4.54
N ALA A 21 20.66 0.36 -4.64
CA ALA A 21 21.16 -0.38 -5.80
C ALA A 21 20.34 -1.65 -6.02
N ARG A 22 20.16 -2.42 -4.93
CA ARG A 22 19.33 -3.63 -4.93
C ARG A 22 17.90 -3.32 -5.33
N PHE A 23 17.25 -2.32 -4.73
CA PHE A 23 15.87 -1.92 -5.06
C PHE A 23 15.68 -1.68 -6.56
N LEU A 24 16.69 -1.12 -7.23
CA LEU A 24 16.69 -0.85 -8.67
C LEU A 24 17.12 -2.04 -9.54
N GLY A 25 17.43 -3.19 -8.95
CA GLY A 25 17.91 -4.39 -9.64
C GLY A 25 19.32 -4.22 -10.22
N LEU A 26 20.15 -3.38 -9.61
CA LEU A 26 21.51 -3.09 -10.08
C LEU A 26 22.55 -3.68 -9.11
N ASP A 27 23.62 -4.24 -9.67
CA ASP A 27 24.79 -4.54 -8.86
C ASP A 27 25.47 -3.23 -8.41
N ARG A 28 26.22 -3.33 -7.32
CA ARG A 28 26.86 -2.18 -6.68
C ARG A 28 27.81 -1.42 -7.61
N GLY A 29 28.56 -2.14 -8.45
CA GLY A 29 29.52 -1.53 -9.38
C GLY A 29 28.81 -0.71 -10.45
N THR A 30 27.79 -1.30 -11.08
CA THR A 30 26.96 -0.61 -12.08
C THR A 30 26.25 0.60 -11.48
N PHE A 31 25.70 0.47 -10.27
CA PHE A 31 25.03 1.57 -9.58
C PHE A 31 26.00 2.73 -9.30
N TYR A 32 27.19 2.43 -8.78
CA TYR A 32 28.23 3.42 -8.50
C TYR A 32 28.75 4.12 -9.76
N GLN A 33 29.05 3.36 -10.82
CA GLN A 33 29.50 3.92 -12.11
C GLN A 33 28.44 4.83 -12.73
N SER A 34 27.15 4.52 -12.55
CA SER A 34 26.04 5.30 -13.11
C SER A 34 25.91 6.69 -12.48
N ILE A 35 26.44 6.90 -11.27
CA ILE A 35 26.32 8.15 -10.52
C ILE A 35 27.66 8.86 -10.31
N GLN A 36 28.81 8.23 -10.60
CA GLN A 36 30.14 8.78 -10.33
C GLN A 36 30.45 10.13 -11.01
N HIS A 37 29.61 10.60 -11.94
CA HIS A 37 29.77 11.92 -12.55
C HIS A 37 28.86 12.99 -11.93
N LEU A 38 28.10 12.63 -10.89
CA LEU A 38 27.14 13.47 -10.20
C LEU A 38 27.64 13.97 -8.83
N HIS A 39 28.93 13.80 -8.51
CA HIS A 39 29.51 14.21 -7.21
C HIS A 39 29.34 15.71 -6.88
N SER A 40 29.04 16.57 -7.85
CA SER A 40 28.77 17.99 -7.61
C SER A 40 27.35 18.29 -7.11
N VAL A 41 26.42 17.35 -7.31
CA VAL A 41 24.97 17.55 -7.06
C VAL A 41 24.35 16.47 -6.19
N VAL A 42 24.97 15.30 -6.14
CA VAL A 42 24.56 14.14 -5.33
C VAL A 42 25.70 13.76 -4.39
N ARG A 43 25.36 13.60 -3.11
CA ARG A 43 26.24 13.01 -2.09
C ARG A 43 26.35 11.52 -2.36
N ILE A 44 27.50 11.09 -2.83
CA ILE A 44 27.81 9.69 -3.11
C ILE A 44 28.65 9.15 -1.96
N PRO A 45 28.17 8.13 -1.22
CA PRO A 45 28.93 7.51 -0.14
C PRO A 45 30.25 6.93 -0.62
N SER A 46 31.26 6.92 0.26
CA SER A 46 32.47 6.13 0.03
C SER A 46 32.14 4.63 0.08
N THR A 47 33.07 3.79 -0.38
CA THR A 47 32.86 2.33 -0.39
C THR A 47 32.60 1.76 1.00
N ASP A 48 33.19 2.34 2.03
CA ASP A 48 33.03 1.84 3.40
C ASP A 48 31.69 2.29 4.01
N GLU A 49 31.06 3.31 3.43
CA GLU A 49 29.80 3.89 3.89
C GLU A 49 28.57 3.35 3.16
N CYS A 50 28.71 2.63 2.05
CA CYS A 50 27.56 2.20 1.22
C CYS A 50 26.52 1.36 1.98
N GLY A 51 26.93 0.61 3.01
CA GLY A 51 26.01 -0.16 3.84
C GLY A 51 25.19 0.67 4.83
N ILE A 52 25.57 1.93 5.05
CA ILE A 52 25.09 2.76 6.16
C ILE A 52 24.44 4.04 5.64
N VAL A 53 25.09 4.72 4.70
CA VAL A 53 24.71 6.05 4.23
C VAL A 53 23.86 5.93 2.96
N PRO A 54 22.70 6.59 2.88
CA PRO A 54 21.91 6.64 1.66
C PRO A 54 22.54 7.59 0.62
N LEU A 55 22.21 7.38 -0.65
CA LEU A 55 22.42 8.40 -1.67
C LEU A 55 21.46 9.58 -1.42
N GLY A 56 21.89 10.81 -1.68
CA GLY A 56 21.02 11.98 -1.51
C GLY A 56 21.51 13.21 -2.26
N PHE A 57 20.62 14.16 -2.55
CA PHE A 57 21.00 15.44 -3.16
C PHE A 57 21.72 16.35 -2.18
N PHE A 58 22.74 17.09 -2.64
CA PHE A 58 23.34 18.16 -1.83
C PHE A 58 22.42 19.36 -1.65
N THR A 59 21.59 19.65 -2.66
CA THR A 59 20.69 20.79 -2.66
C THR A 59 19.30 20.41 -3.18
N ARG A 60 18.28 20.93 -2.51
CA ARG A 60 16.89 20.78 -2.95
C ARG A 60 16.63 21.42 -4.32
N SER A 61 17.36 22.49 -4.63
CA SER A 61 17.22 23.23 -5.89
C SER A 61 17.56 22.41 -7.14
N PHE A 62 18.41 21.38 -7.02
CA PHE A 62 18.70 20.48 -8.13
C PHE A 62 17.55 19.50 -8.39
N CYS A 63 16.90 19.00 -7.33
CA CYS A 63 15.66 18.23 -7.45
C CYS A 63 14.57 19.10 -8.12
N ASP A 64 14.37 20.33 -7.65
CA ASP A 64 13.41 21.28 -8.23
C ASP A 64 13.70 21.61 -9.70
N PHE A 65 14.99 21.65 -10.09
CA PHE A 65 15.40 21.83 -11.49
C PHE A 65 14.96 20.65 -12.36
N LEU A 66 15.17 19.41 -11.89
CA LEU A 66 14.88 18.20 -12.67
C LEU A 66 13.37 17.96 -12.87
N ILE A 67 12.52 18.38 -11.94
CA ILE A 67 11.06 18.21 -12.05
C ILE A 67 10.37 19.33 -12.84
N ASP A 68 11.05 20.46 -13.06
CA ASP A 68 10.51 21.60 -13.81
C ASP A 68 10.84 21.47 -15.32
N PRO A 69 9.83 21.25 -16.18
CA PRO A 69 10.05 21.06 -17.62
C PRO A 69 10.64 22.30 -18.31
N ASN A 70 10.33 23.50 -17.81
CA ASN A 70 10.83 24.75 -18.39
C ASN A 70 12.30 24.99 -18.07
N ARG A 71 12.77 24.49 -16.92
CA ARG A 71 14.15 24.67 -16.46
C ARG A 71 15.08 23.58 -17.01
N SER A 72 14.65 22.32 -16.97
CA SER A 72 15.48 21.17 -17.35
C SER A 72 15.39 20.77 -18.81
N GLY A 73 14.35 21.24 -19.53
CA GLY A 73 14.14 20.96 -20.95
C GLY A 73 14.16 19.47 -21.24
N LYS A 74 15.13 19.00 -22.04
CA LYS A 74 15.26 17.58 -22.40
C LYS A 74 15.62 16.65 -21.24
N TYR A 75 16.07 17.20 -20.11
CA TYR A 75 16.43 16.43 -18.91
C TYR A 75 15.29 16.36 -17.89
N TRP A 76 14.12 16.90 -18.24
CA TRP A 76 12.95 16.89 -17.38
C TRP A 76 12.55 15.48 -16.99
N LEU A 77 12.29 15.33 -15.70
CA LEU A 77 11.75 14.13 -15.09
C LEU A 77 10.29 14.37 -14.73
N CYS A 78 9.38 13.78 -15.50
CA CYS A 78 7.96 13.78 -15.21
C CYS A 78 7.71 13.05 -13.88
N LYS A 79 7.27 13.80 -12.88
CA LYS A 79 7.08 13.31 -11.50
C LYS A 79 6.12 12.12 -11.47
N GLU A 80 5.01 12.20 -12.20
CA GLU A 80 3.98 11.17 -12.25
C GLU A 80 4.53 9.87 -12.86
N ALA A 81 5.37 9.98 -13.90
CA ALA A 81 6.03 8.81 -14.50
C ALA A 81 7.04 8.19 -13.53
N LEU A 82 7.77 9.00 -12.76
CA LEU A 82 8.69 8.51 -11.73
C LEU A 82 7.97 7.78 -10.60
N GLU A 83 6.86 8.33 -10.11
CA GLU A 83 6.03 7.72 -9.07
C GLU A 83 5.41 6.40 -9.56
N TYR A 84 5.00 6.34 -10.83
CA TYR A 84 4.47 5.11 -11.43
C TYR A 84 5.55 4.02 -11.53
N ASP A 85 6.73 4.35 -12.07
CA ASP A 85 7.88 3.45 -12.13
C ASP A 85 8.27 2.95 -10.72
N PHE A 86 8.23 3.84 -9.73
CA PHE A 86 8.50 3.49 -8.33
C PHE A 86 7.49 2.48 -7.78
N VAL A 87 6.20 2.71 -7.97
CA VAL A 87 5.13 1.78 -7.54
C VAL A 87 5.31 0.41 -8.18
N LEU A 88 5.61 0.35 -9.48
CA LEU A 88 5.87 -0.92 -10.16
C LEU A 88 7.05 -1.67 -9.55
N GLN A 89 8.12 -0.95 -9.22
CA GLN A 89 9.29 -1.55 -8.58
C GLN A 89 8.97 -2.08 -7.17
N CYS A 90 8.20 -1.34 -6.38
CA CYS A 90 7.76 -1.82 -5.06
C CYS A 90 6.87 -3.06 -5.16
N LEU A 91 5.90 -3.06 -6.08
CA LEU A 91 5.03 -4.24 -6.30
C LEU A 91 5.85 -5.45 -6.75
N HIS A 92 6.86 -5.25 -7.59
CA HIS A 92 7.78 -6.31 -7.99
C HIS A 92 8.52 -6.93 -6.80
N TRP A 93 9.05 -6.11 -5.89
CA TRP A 93 9.70 -6.61 -4.66
C TRP A 93 8.75 -7.37 -3.75
N LEU A 94 7.51 -6.90 -3.59
CA LEU A 94 6.51 -7.58 -2.77
C LEU A 94 6.03 -8.91 -3.38
N GLU A 95 6.03 -9.03 -4.70
CA GLU A 95 5.66 -10.28 -5.38
C GLU A 95 6.77 -11.33 -5.39
N ASN A 96 8.02 -10.89 -5.43
CA ASN A 96 9.18 -11.78 -5.56
C ASN A 96 9.92 -11.96 -4.24
N ASP A 97 9.31 -11.56 -3.11
CA ASP A 97 9.81 -11.88 -1.78
C ASP A 97 9.93 -13.41 -1.64
N ASP A 98 11.17 -13.86 -1.46
CA ASP A 98 11.55 -15.25 -1.20
C ASP A 98 11.92 -15.49 0.27
N GLY A 99 11.75 -14.47 1.13
CA GLY A 99 12.15 -14.49 2.52
C GLY A 99 13.65 -14.27 2.75
N SER A 100 14.42 -13.88 1.74
CA SER A 100 15.85 -13.65 1.87
C SER A 100 16.14 -12.52 2.88
N PRO A 101 16.98 -12.75 3.89
CA PRO A 101 17.38 -11.73 4.85
C PRO A 101 18.04 -10.51 4.21
N SER A 102 18.71 -10.66 3.05
CA SER A 102 19.38 -9.56 2.36
C SER A 102 18.41 -8.54 1.77
N ASP A 103 17.18 -8.98 1.52
CA ASP A 103 16.18 -8.23 0.77
C ASP A 103 15.14 -7.63 1.70
N LYS A 104 15.13 -8.09 2.97
CA LYS A 104 14.23 -7.61 4.02
C LYS A 104 14.06 -6.10 3.98
N ALA A 105 15.14 -5.32 4.11
CA ALA A 105 15.05 -3.85 4.13
C ALA A 105 14.39 -3.25 2.87
N VAL A 106 14.59 -3.87 1.70
CA VAL A 106 14.00 -3.44 0.42
C VAL A 106 12.51 -3.78 0.38
N ILE A 107 12.12 -4.95 0.90
CA ILE A 107 10.72 -5.37 1.05
C ILE A 107 10.00 -4.47 2.06
N GLU A 108 10.62 -4.17 3.21
CA GLU A 108 10.06 -3.29 4.22
C GLU A 108 9.80 -1.89 3.66
N PHE A 109 10.78 -1.35 2.94
CA PHE A 109 10.66 -0.10 2.22
C PHE A 109 9.53 -0.14 1.19
N SER A 110 9.48 -1.21 0.38
CA SER A 110 8.46 -1.36 -0.67
C SER A 110 7.05 -1.40 -0.08
N ALA A 111 6.83 -2.19 0.98
CA ALA A 111 5.55 -2.26 1.67
C ALA A 111 5.13 -0.90 2.23
N LEU A 112 6.08 -0.18 2.84
CA LEU A 112 5.79 1.10 3.51
C LEU A 112 5.35 2.19 2.54
N PHE A 113 5.94 2.24 1.35
CA PHE A 113 5.75 3.35 0.41
C PHE A 113 4.79 3.05 -0.74
N VAL A 114 4.64 1.79 -1.16
CA VAL A 114 3.84 1.46 -2.35
C VAL A 114 2.42 2.00 -2.25
N TRP A 115 1.76 1.83 -1.11
CA TRP A 115 0.37 2.27 -0.93
C TRP A 115 0.23 3.78 -0.93
N LYS A 116 1.19 4.46 -0.29
CA LYS A 116 1.26 5.91 -0.30
C LYS A 116 1.35 6.45 -1.71
N THR A 117 2.35 5.97 -2.45
CA THR A 117 2.60 6.44 -3.81
C THR A 117 1.45 6.07 -4.75
N CYS A 118 0.78 4.92 -4.54
CA CYS A 118 -0.41 4.54 -5.31
C CYS A 118 -1.54 5.58 -5.25
N TYR A 119 -1.88 6.11 -4.07
CA TYR A 119 -2.98 7.08 -3.98
C TYR A 119 -2.56 8.52 -4.32
N GLU A 120 -1.26 8.82 -4.26
CA GLU A 120 -0.70 10.09 -4.72
C GLU A 120 -0.63 10.16 -6.25
N LEU A 121 -0.61 9.00 -6.93
CA LEU A 121 -0.64 8.94 -8.38
C LEU A 121 -1.92 9.54 -8.95
N SER A 122 -1.73 10.44 -9.91
CA SER A 122 -2.81 11.11 -10.63
C SER A 122 -2.62 10.99 -12.14
N GLY A 123 -3.66 11.34 -12.90
CA GLY A 123 -3.58 11.47 -14.35
C GLY A 123 -3.55 10.14 -15.11
N GLY A 124 -2.74 10.10 -16.19
CA GLY A 124 -2.81 9.08 -17.23
C GLY A 124 -2.33 7.68 -16.83
N PHE A 125 -1.63 7.53 -15.70
CA PHE A 125 -1.06 6.25 -15.26
C PHE A 125 -2.03 5.39 -14.42
N VAL A 126 -3.09 6.00 -13.86
CA VAL A 126 -4.06 5.30 -13.00
C VAL A 126 -4.63 4.05 -13.68
N PRO A 127 -5.07 4.06 -14.96
CA PRO A 127 -5.63 2.86 -15.58
C PRO A 127 -4.62 1.70 -15.69
N ALA A 128 -3.35 2.01 -15.97
CA ALA A 128 -2.29 1.02 -16.07
C ALA A 128 -1.93 0.46 -14.68
N LEU A 129 -1.91 1.31 -13.65
CA LEU A 129 -1.74 0.87 -12.27
C LEU A 129 -2.89 -0.04 -11.82
N ILE A 130 -4.14 0.32 -12.12
CA ILE A 130 -5.31 -0.50 -11.77
C ILE A 130 -5.22 -1.89 -12.39
N SER A 131 -4.91 -1.96 -13.69
CA SER A 131 -4.69 -3.26 -14.36
C SER A 131 -3.54 -4.05 -13.72
N ARG A 132 -2.48 -3.37 -13.27
CA ARG A 132 -1.37 -4.02 -12.56
C ARG A 132 -1.78 -4.58 -11.19
N LEU A 133 -2.60 -3.84 -10.46
CA LEU A 133 -3.11 -4.22 -9.13
C LEU A 133 -4.14 -5.36 -9.20
N GLU A 134 -4.92 -5.45 -10.28
CA GLU A 134 -5.84 -6.58 -10.52
C GLU A 134 -5.12 -7.93 -10.55
N GLY A 135 -3.87 -7.96 -11.04
CA GLY A 135 -3.02 -9.14 -11.08
C GLY A 135 -2.15 -9.35 -9.83
N PHE A 136 -2.11 -8.38 -8.92
CA PHE A 136 -1.24 -8.43 -7.74
C PHE A 136 -1.78 -9.40 -6.69
N ASP A 137 -0.91 -10.28 -6.18
CA ASP A 137 -1.26 -11.24 -5.13
C ASP A 137 -1.05 -10.62 -3.73
N PHE A 138 -2.12 -10.01 -3.21
CA PHE A 138 -2.12 -9.39 -1.88
C PHE A 138 -1.85 -10.37 -0.72
N SER A 139 -1.96 -11.69 -0.93
CA SER A 139 -1.66 -12.67 0.12
C SER A 139 -0.18 -12.63 0.55
N ARG A 140 0.70 -12.14 -0.33
CA ARG A 140 2.14 -11.97 -0.06
C ARG A 140 2.45 -10.86 0.93
N LEU A 141 1.53 -9.91 1.16
CA LEU A 141 1.73 -8.85 2.15
C LEU A 141 1.84 -9.37 3.58
N LYS A 142 1.35 -10.58 3.85
CA LYS A 142 1.48 -11.22 5.15
C LYS A 142 2.92 -11.39 5.61
N GLN A 143 3.83 -11.68 4.69
CA GLN A 143 5.23 -11.92 5.00
C GLN A 143 5.93 -10.61 5.42
N ALA A 144 5.48 -9.49 4.85
CA ALA A 144 5.92 -8.15 5.24
C ALA A 144 5.37 -7.68 6.60
N HIS A 145 4.45 -8.39 7.27
CA HIS A 145 3.94 -7.98 8.58
C HIS A 145 4.89 -8.26 9.75
N THR A 146 6.03 -8.90 9.52
CA THR A 146 7.08 -9.06 10.55
C THR A 146 7.77 -7.73 10.94
N ILE A 147 7.40 -6.62 10.30
CA ILE A 147 7.97 -5.28 10.49
C ILE A 147 7.29 -4.57 11.67
N ARG A 148 7.74 -4.88 12.88
CA ARG A 148 7.17 -4.30 14.12
C ARG A 148 7.31 -2.78 14.23
N THR A 149 8.36 -2.18 13.68
CA THR A 149 8.75 -0.80 14.01
C THR A 149 7.99 0.29 13.24
N ARG A 150 7.25 -0.06 12.17
CA ARG A 150 6.55 0.92 11.31
C ARG A 150 5.13 0.52 10.93
N TYR A 151 4.55 -0.38 11.70
CA TYR A 151 3.24 -0.98 11.42
C TYR A 151 2.12 0.06 11.26
N ALA A 152 2.06 1.05 12.15
CA ALA A 152 1.03 2.09 12.10
C ALA A 152 1.06 2.92 10.81
N LEU A 153 2.26 3.22 10.27
CA LEU A 153 2.40 3.99 9.04
C LEU A 153 2.00 3.16 7.81
N LEU A 154 2.38 1.88 7.78
CA LEU A 154 1.95 0.94 6.75
C LEU A 154 0.42 0.86 6.69
N ILE A 155 -0.21 0.72 7.85
CA ILE A 155 -1.67 0.66 8.00
C ILE A 155 -2.34 1.95 7.52
N GLY A 156 -1.85 3.10 7.97
CA GLY A 156 -2.38 4.39 7.55
C GLY A 156 -2.32 4.57 6.04
N ASN A 157 -1.15 4.30 5.43
CA ASN A 157 -0.97 4.40 3.99
C ASN A 157 -1.86 3.42 3.22
N PHE A 158 -2.04 2.20 3.73
CA PHE A 158 -2.92 1.21 3.11
C PHE A 158 -4.41 1.61 3.19
N GLY A 159 -4.85 2.17 4.32
CA GLY A 159 -6.20 2.70 4.47
C GLY A 159 -6.51 3.82 3.48
N GLU A 160 -5.59 4.79 3.31
CA GLU A 160 -5.73 5.84 2.30
C GLU A 160 -5.75 5.29 0.86
N PHE A 161 -4.94 4.26 0.59
CA PHE A 161 -4.99 3.55 -0.69
C PHE A 161 -6.37 2.91 -0.96
N LEU A 162 -7.00 2.29 0.04
CA LEU A 162 -8.34 1.73 -0.11
C LEU A 162 -9.40 2.83 -0.36
N ARG A 163 -9.30 3.97 0.34
CA ARG A 163 -10.19 5.13 0.12
C ARG A 163 -10.05 5.68 -1.30
N TRP A 164 -8.82 5.82 -1.75
CA TRP A 164 -8.52 6.22 -3.13
C TRP A 164 -9.08 5.23 -4.16
N LEU A 165 -8.86 3.93 -3.99
CA LEU A 165 -9.43 2.91 -4.87
C LEU A 165 -10.96 3.00 -4.96
N TYR A 166 -11.63 3.22 -3.83
CA TYR A 166 -13.07 3.40 -3.78
C TYR A 166 -13.52 4.65 -4.56
N SER A 167 -12.80 5.76 -4.42
CA SER A 167 -13.07 7.00 -5.16
C SER A 167 -13.01 6.83 -6.68
N LEU A 168 -12.17 5.91 -7.17
CA LEU A 168 -12.06 5.61 -8.61
C LEU A 168 -13.25 4.82 -9.15
N GLY A 169 -13.90 4.00 -8.32
CA GLY A 169 -15.06 3.20 -8.68
C GLY A 169 -16.26 4.05 -9.14
N SER A 170 -16.41 5.23 -8.56
CA SER A 170 -17.41 6.24 -8.96
C SER A 170 -17.26 6.67 -10.43
N ILE A 171 -16.06 6.51 -11.02
CA ILE A 171 -15.72 7.01 -12.36
C ILE A 171 -15.96 5.95 -13.45
N ARG A 172 -15.96 4.64 -13.14
CA ARG A 172 -15.82 3.59 -14.17
C ARG A 172 -16.84 2.45 -14.16
N ASN A 173 -17.84 2.44 -13.27
CA ASN A 173 -18.79 1.29 -13.10
C ASN A 173 -18.10 -0.08 -12.87
N LYS A 174 -16.78 -0.07 -12.61
CA LYS A 174 -15.94 -1.21 -12.28
C LYS A 174 -15.11 -0.77 -11.09
N SER A 175 -15.68 -0.90 -9.92
CA SER A 175 -14.92 -0.70 -8.70
C SER A 175 -14.15 -1.98 -8.39
N LEU A 176 -12.85 -1.87 -8.14
CA LEU A 176 -12.09 -2.94 -7.47
C LEU A 176 -12.60 -3.19 -6.04
N ILE A 177 -13.41 -2.26 -5.53
CA ILE A 177 -14.03 -2.30 -4.21
C ILE A 177 -15.55 -2.16 -4.36
N SER A 178 -16.29 -3.27 -4.28
CA SER A 178 -17.75 -3.20 -4.21
C SER A 178 -18.18 -3.03 -2.76
N VAL A 179 -18.80 -1.90 -2.42
CA VAL A 179 -19.54 -1.79 -1.16
C VAL A 179 -20.92 -2.38 -1.42
N VAL A 180 -21.24 -3.49 -0.76
CA VAL A 180 -22.56 -4.11 -0.86
C VAL A 180 -23.25 -3.85 0.46
N GLN A 181 -24.16 -2.88 0.48
CA GLN A 181 -25.01 -2.64 1.64
C GLN A 181 -26.04 -3.77 1.72
N GLU A 182 -25.80 -4.75 2.60
CA GLU A 182 -26.82 -5.74 2.96
C GLU A 182 -27.65 -5.17 4.11
N VAL A 183 -28.84 -4.69 3.79
CA VAL A 183 -29.81 -4.25 4.78
C VAL A 183 -30.42 -5.50 5.42
N SER A 184 -29.90 -5.90 6.57
CA SER A 184 -30.61 -6.86 7.41
C SER A 184 -31.90 -6.20 7.92
N GLN A 185 -33.06 -6.81 7.68
CA GLN A 185 -34.39 -6.23 7.91
C GLN A 185 -34.81 -6.12 9.39
N GLU A 186 -33.87 -6.16 10.34
CA GLU A 186 -34.19 -6.06 11.77
C GLU A 186 -34.05 -4.63 12.31
N GLU A 187 -35.11 -4.26 13.04
CA GLU A 187 -35.46 -3.03 13.76
C GLU A 187 -34.47 -1.84 13.80
N ALA A 188 -35.03 -0.65 13.53
CA ALA A 188 -34.32 0.61 13.42
C ALA A 188 -33.51 1.00 14.68
N PRO A 189 -32.18 1.28 14.56
CA PRO A 189 -31.38 1.79 15.66
C PRO A 189 -31.24 3.31 15.66
N ARG A 190 -30.82 3.83 16.82
CA ARG A 190 -30.49 5.24 17.13
C ARG A 190 -29.25 5.71 16.34
N PRO A 191 -29.01 7.03 16.19
CA PRO A 191 -27.85 7.55 15.47
C PRO A 191 -26.55 7.29 16.23
N VAL A 192 -25.56 6.70 15.55
CA VAL A 192 -24.30 6.19 16.12
C VAL A 192 -23.11 6.62 15.27
N HIS A 193 -21.95 6.82 15.91
CA HIS A 193 -20.65 6.95 15.27
C HIS A 193 -20.07 5.55 15.01
N ASN A 194 -19.92 5.15 13.74
CA ASN A 194 -19.45 3.82 13.37
C ASN A 194 -17.93 3.82 13.12
N GLU A 195 -17.22 2.85 13.71
CA GLU A 195 -15.80 2.59 13.46
C GLU A 195 -15.64 1.30 12.63
N LEU A 196 -14.89 1.36 11.53
CA LEU A 196 -14.69 0.21 10.64
C LEU A 196 -13.28 -0.38 10.84
N GLN A 197 -13.19 -1.70 11.00
CA GLN A 197 -11.92 -2.39 11.23
C GLN A 197 -11.72 -3.56 10.23
N ALA A 198 -10.72 -3.49 9.35
CA ALA A 198 -10.46 -4.57 8.38
C ALA A 198 -9.43 -5.59 8.91
N TRP A 199 -9.71 -6.88 8.78
CA TRP A 199 -8.88 -7.96 9.32
C TRP A 199 -8.45 -8.96 8.24
N HIS A 200 -7.30 -9.62 8.42
CA HIS A 200 -6.95 -10.81 7.63
C HIS A 200 -7.08 -12.03 8.54
N TRP A 201 -8.14 -12.81 8.41
CA TRP A 201 -8.21 -14.07 9.16
C TRP A 201 -7.47 -15.17 8.41
N VAL A 202 -6.27 -15.55 8.85
CA VAL A 202 -5.73 -16.91 8.65
C VAL A 202 -5.08 -17.37 9.94
N GLU A 203 -5.68 -18.39 10.55
CA GLU A 203 -5.17 -19.26 11.65
C GLU A 203 -4.65 -18.61 12.94
N SER A 204 -4.61 -17.28 13.02
CA SER A 204 -4.31 -16.52 14.24
C SER A 204 -5.24 -15.30 14.35
N PRO A 205 -6.10 -15.19 15.39
CA PRO A 205 -7.02 -14.06 15.61
C PRO A 205 -6.34 -12.70 15.86
N HIS A 206 -5.02 -12.62 15.72
CA HIS A 206 -4.22 -11.44 16.01
C HIS A 206 -3.59 -10.78 14.76
N ASP A 207 -3.84 -11.31 13.56
CA ASP A 207 -3.29 -10.77 12.31
C ASP A 207 -4.23 -9.72 11.68
N TYR A 208 -4.11 -8.51 12.21
CA TYR A 208 -4.91 -7.34 11.86
C TYR A 208 -4.32 -6.60 10.63
N ILE A 209 -5.06 -6.43 9.52
CA ILE A 209 -4.52 -5.71 8.35
C ILE A 209 -4.50 -4.20 8.60
N ALA A 210 -5.61 -3.63 9.06
CA ALA A 210 -5.79 -2.19 9.26
C ALA A 210 -7.18 -1.89 9.85
N SER A 211 -7.31 -0.97 10.81
CA SER A 211 -8.58 -0.28 11.10
C SER A 211 -8.54 1.13 10.58
N PHE A 212 -9.69 1.61 10.17
CA PHE A 212 -9.84 2.99 9.77
C PHE A 212 -11.23 3.47 10.12
N ASN A 213 -11.27 4.57 10.85
CA ASN A 213 -12.50 5.30 11.08
C ASN A 213 -13.00 5.86 9.74
N LEU A 214 -14.24 5.53 9.39
CA LEU A 214 -14.95 6.03 8.21
C LEU A 214 -16.11 6.86 8.73
N ASP A 215 -15.95 8.18 8.74
CA ASP A 215 -17.08 9.08 8.95
C ASP A 215 -17.88 9.17 7.64
N LEU A 216 -18.94 8.38 7.54
CA LEU A 216 -19.80 8.30 6.36
C LEU A 216 -20.90 9.38 6.34
N GLY A 217 -20.92 10.28 7.33
CA GLY A 217 -21.86 11.41 7.39
C GLY A 217 -23.35 11.04 7.39
N THR A 218 -23.69 9.76 7.52
CA THR A 218 -25.06 9.24 7.45
C THR A 218 -25.27 8.21 8.56
N PRO A 219 -26.23 8.43 9.48
CA PRO A 219 -26.34 7.67 10.73
C PRO A 219 -27.26 6.44 10.64
N GLN A 220 -27.41 5.81 9.47
CA GLN A 220 -28.40 4.73 9.32
C GLN A 220 -27.78 3.52 8.63
N PHE A 221 -27.76 2.40 9.37
CA PHE A 221 -27.41 1.02 9.00
C PHE A 221 -25.94 0.60 9.12
N PRO A 222 -25.67 -0.67 9.55
CA PRO A 222 -24.34 -1.25 9.45
C PRO A 222 -23.93 -1.31 7.98
N LEU A 223 -22.78 -0.72 7.66
CA LEU A 223 -22.28 -0.69 6.30
C LEU A 223 -21.36 -1.88 6.07
N THR A 224 -21.79 -2.79 5.19
CA THR A 224 -20.94 -3.90 4.77
C THR A 224 -20.04 -3.48 3.62
N LEU A 225 -18.73 -3.49 3.86
CA LEU A 225 -17.74 -3.41 2.79
C LEU A 225 -17.37 -4.83 2.34
N LYS A 226 -17.54 -5.14 1.05
CA LYS A 226 -17.04 -6.39 0.45
C LYS A 226 -15.85 -6.04 -0.45
N LEU A 227 -14.65 -6.05 0.12
CA LEU A 227 -13.42 -5.79 -0.63
C LEU A 227 -13.08 -7.00 -1.51
N ARG A 228 -13.33 -6.91 -2.83
CA ARG A 228 -12.89 -7.91 -3.80
C ARG A 228 -11.55 -7.49 -4.42
N LEU A 229 -10.48 -7.62 -3.64
CA LEU A 229 -9.12 -7.38 -4.10
C LEU A 229 -8.56 -8.63 -4.80
N GLY A 230 -8.71 -8.72 -6.12
CA GLY A 230 -8.04 -9.75 -6.95
C GLY A 230 -8.23 -11.19 -6.48
N LYS A 231 -7.19 -12.03 -6.59
CA LYS A 231 -7.17 -13.47 -6.20
C LYS A 231 -7.20 -13.73 -4.68
N LEU A 232 -7.57 -12.77 -3.84
CA LEU A 232 -7.80 -13.07 -2.43
C LEU A 232 -9.10 -13.88 -2.30
N SER A 233 -8.97 -15.13 -1.85
CA SER A 233 -10.10 -16.04 -1.68
C SER A 233 -11.08 -15.55 -0.62
N HIS A 234 -10.62 -14.90 0.46
CA HIS A 234 -11.47 -14.33 1.51
C HIS A 234 -10.83 -13.12 2.18
N VAL A 235 -11.53 -11.98 2.20
CA VAL A 235 -11.22 -10.83 3.07
C VAL A 235 -12.36 -10.72 4.07
N TYR A 236 -12.03 -10.63 5.35
CA TYR A 236 -13.00 -10.45 6.43
C TYR A 236 -12.94 -9.00 6.88
N ILE A 237 -14.09 -8.37 7.04
CA ILE A 237 -14.18 -7.02 7.59
C ILE A 237 -14.96 -7.13 8.88
N LEU A 238 -14.38 -6.64 9.97
CA LEU A 238 -15.12 -6.41 11.21
C LEU A 238 -15.61 -4.98 11.22
N VAL A 239 -16.87 -4.79 11.51
CA VAL A 239 -17.37 -3.46 11.83
C VAL A 239 -17.62 -3.44 13.32
N GLU A 240 -17.02 -2.49 14.03
CA GLU A 240 -17.32 -2.22 15.43
C GLU A 240 -18.49 -1.22 15.45
N VAL A 241 -19.64 -1.67 15.93
CA VAL A 241 -20.85 -0.87 16.08
C VAL A 241 -21.34 -1.04 17.51
N ASP A 242 -21.38 0.05 18.28
CA ASP A 242 -21.88 0.06 19.66
C ASP A 242 -21.26 -1.00 20.58
N ASP A 243 -19.93 -1.07 20.66
CA ASP A 243 -19.17 -2.06 21.46
C ASP A 243 -19.41 -3.54 21.06
N CYS A 244 -20.05 -3.78 19.91
CA CYS A 244 -20.25 -5.10 19.32
C CYS A 244 -19.43 -5.23 18.03
N TYR A 245 -18.80 -6.40 17.83
CA TYR A 245 -18.09 -6.72 16.60
C TYR A 245 -18.99 -7.57 15.71
N LYS A 246 -19.21 -7.12 14.47
CA LYS A 246 -19.82 -7.96 13.43
C LYS A 246 -18.74 -8.50 12.52
N VAL A 247 -18.52 -9.82 12.57
CA VAL A 247 -17.53 -10.52 11.74
C VAL A 247 -18.23 -11.13 10.53
N TRP A 248 -17.87 -10.70 9.32
CA TRP A 248 -18.49 -11.23 8.11
C TRP A 248 -17.51 -12.02 7.26
N LYS A 249 -17.88 -13.27 6.93
CA LYS A 249 -17.12 -14.21 6.09
C LYS A 249 -17.61 -14.15 4.66
N SER A 250 -16.71 -13.85 3.71
CA SER A 250 -17.02 -13.98 2.28
C SER A 250 -17.13 -15.47 1.90
N PRO A 251 -18.25 -15.97 1.33
CA PRO A 251 -18.35 -17.34 0.85
C PRO A 251 -17.74 -17.41 -0.55
N VAL A 252 -16.62 -18.11 -0.70
CA VAL A 252 -16.08 -18.51 -2.01
C VAL A 252 -15.65 -19.97 -1.89
N LEU A 253 -16.31 -20.83 -2.67
CA LEU A 253 -16.22 -22.30 -2.70
C LEU A 253 -17.13 -23.07 -1.71
N CYS A 254 -18.43 -22.81 -1.74
CA CYS A 254 -19.47 -23.85 -1.63
C CYS A 254 -20.71 -23.37 -2.42
N SER A 255 -21.51 -24.33 -2.89
CA SER A 255 -22.68 -24.15 -3.76
C SER A 255 -23.63 -23.04 -3.30
N ALA A 256 -24.40 -22.50 -4.25
CA ALA A 256 -25.21 -21.29 -4.20
C ALA A 256 -26.38 -21.21 -3.17
N ASP A 257 -26.32 -21.91 -2.04
CA ASP A 257 -27.43 -22.05 -1.09
C ASP A 257 -27.05 -21.91 0.41
N THR A 258 -25.94 -21.26 0.76
CA THR A 258 -25.64 -20.97 2.17
C THR A 258 -25.66 -19.47 2.45
N ASP A 259 -26.59 -19.07 3.31
CA ASP A 259 -26.63 -17.76 3.96
C ASP A 259 -25.25 -17.38 4.51
N ALA A 260 -24.92 -16.09 4.48
CA ALA A 260 -23.70 -15.59 5.09
C ALA A 260 -23.79 -15.77 6.61
N ASP A 261 -22.86 -16.52 7.21
CA ASP A 261 -22.75 -16.61 8.67
C ASP A 261 -22.36 -15.24 9.24
N VAL A 262 -23.34 -14.55 9.83
CA VAL A 262 -23.11 -13.36 10.65
C VAL A 262 -22.91 -13.83 12.09
N VAL A 263 -21.71 -13.62 12.62
CA VAL A 263 -21.42 -13.89 14.04
C VAL A 263 -21.38 -12.54 14.77
N ASP A 264 -22.32 -12.35 15.69
CA ASP A 264 -22.29 -11.24 16.64
C ASP A 264 -21.35 -11.62 17.78
N LEU A 265 -20.30 -10.81 17.98
CA LEU A 265 -19.37 -10.98 19.11
C LEU A 265 -19.46 -9.80 20.05
N ARG A 266 -19.48 -10.10 21.35
CA ARG A 266 -19.31 -9.10 22.40
C ARG A 266 -17.84 -8.90 22.72
N ARG A 267 -17.48 -7.69 23.13
CA ARG A 267 -16.15 -7.33 23.60
C ARG A 267 -15.67 -8.29 24.70
N GLY A 268 -14.65 -9.10 24.39
CA GLY A 268 -14.08 -10.11 25.30
C GLY A 268 -14.47 -11.57 25.00
N GLU A 269 -15.34 -11.83 24.02
CA GLU A 269 -15.64 -13.18 23.55
C GLU A 269 -14.58 -13.66 22.56
N THR A 270 -14.12 -14.90 22.74
CA THR A 270 -13.17 -15.56 21.84
C THR A 270 -13.95 -16.55 20.97
N ILE A 271 -13.91 -16.39 19.65
CA ILE A 271 -14.36 -17.44 18.72
C ILE A 271 -13.29 -18.55 18.74
N ILE A 272 -13.70 -19.79 19.02
CA ILE A 272 -12.88 -20.99 18.81
C ILE A 272 -13.10 -21.48 17.38
#